data_AF-A0A397Y897-F1
#
_entry.id   AF-A0A397Y897-F1
#
_cell.length_a   1.000
_cell.length_b   1.000
_cell.length_c   1.000
_cell.angle_alpha   90.00
_cell.angle_beta   90.00
_cell.angle_gamma   90.00
#
_symmetry.space_group_name_H-M   'P 1'
#
loop_
_entity.id
_entity.type
_entity.pdbx_description
1 polymer ?
#
loop_
_entity_poly.entity_id
_entity_poly.type
_entity_poly.pdbx_seq_one_letter_code
_entity_poly.pdbx_strand_id
1 'polypeptide(L)'
;MAANLKSVTALCTVLTVVILLFRGGAAAVEDETEFHGDYSKLSGIIIPGFASTQLRAWSMLDCPYTPLDFNPLDLVWLDTTKLLSAVNCWFKCMVLDPYNQTDHPECKSRPDSGLSAITELDPGYITGPLSTVWKEWLKWCVEFGIEANAIVAVPYDWRLSPTKLEERDLYFHKLKLTFETALKLRGGPSIVFAHSMVNITMAPQPEHDGSDVHVELNVEHEHGSDIIANMTKAPRVKYITFYEDSESITGKRTAVWELDKTNHRNIVRSPVLMRELWLQMWHDIQPGAKSKFVTKAKRGPLRDADCYWDYGKACCAWQEYCEYRYSFGDVHLGQSCRLRNTSANMLLQYI
;
A
#
# COMPACT_ATOMS: atom_id res chain seq x y z
N MET A 1 39.21 -35.52 43.85
CA MET A 1 38.19 -35.88 42.84
C MET A 1 36.74 -35.87 43.40
N ALA A 2 36.45 -35.12 44.47
CA ALA A 2 35.11 -35.08 45.12
C ALA A 2 34.44 -33.68 45.14
N ALA A 3 35.16 -32.63 44.71
CA ALA A 3 34.61 -31.26 44.68
C ALA A 3 33.83 -30.94 43.39
N ASN A 4 34.09 -31.65 42.28
CA ASN A 4 33.41 -31.43 41.00
C ASN A 4 32.02 -32.08 40.92
N LEU A 5 31.76 -33.13 41.70
CA LEU A 5 30.48 -33.84 41.62
C LEU A 5 29.34 -33.03 42.26
N LYS A 6 29.62 -32.28 43.33
CA LYS A 6 28.63 -31.44 44.04
C LYS A 6 28.15 -30.24 43.21
N SER A 7 29.05 -29.66 42.41
CA SER A 7 28.73 -28.52 41.54
C SER A 7 27.86 -28.93 40.36
N VAL A 8 28.12 -30.11 39.76
CA VAL A 8 27.32 -30.66 38.66
C VAL A 8 25.92 -31.07 39.14
N THR A 9 25.80 -31.68 40.32
CA THR A 9 24.47 -32.02 40.89
C THR A 9 23.65 -30.77 41.21
N ALA A 10 24.28 -29.71 41.74
CA ALA A 10 23.60 -28.45 42.02
C ALA A 10 23.10 -27.76 40.74
N LEU A 11 23.91 -27.77 39.68
CA LEU A 11 23.52 -27.22 38.37
C LEU A 11 22.36 -27.99 37.75
N CYS A 12 22.37 -29.33 37.82
CA CYS A 12 21.28 -30.18 37.33
C CYS A 12 19.99 -29.98 38.11
N THR A 13 20.04 -29.79 39.43
CA THR A 13 18.85 -29.50 40.25
C THR A 13 18.26 -28.12 39.97
N VAL A 14 19.09 -27.10 39.73
CA VAL A 14 18.61 -25.77 39.34
C VAL A 14 17.97 -25.82 37.95
N LEU A 15 18.58 -26.54 37.00
CA LEU A 15 18.04 -26.68 35.65
C LEU A 15 16.71 -27.45 35.63
N THR A 16 16.54 -28.47 36.47
CA THR A 16 15.27 -29.21 36.59
C THR A 16 14.18 -28.42 37.29
N VAL A 17 14.52 -27.62 38.32
CA VAL A 17 13.55 -26.71 38.96
C VAL A 17 13.12 -25.60 38.01
N VAL A 18 14.04 -25.06 37.20
CA VAL A 18 13.72 -24.07 36.15
C VAL A 18 12.80 -24.69 35.09
N ILE A 19 13.09 -25.91 34.61
CA ILE A 19 12.24 -26.61 33.63
C ILE A 19 10.86 -26.95 34.23
N LEU A 20 10.77 -27.27 35.52
CA LEU A 20 9.50 -27.53 36.21
C LEU A 20 8.69 -26.25 36.48
N LEU A 21 9.34 -25.13 36.76
CA LEU A 21 8.69 -23.81 36.87
C LEU A 21 8.17 -23.32 35.51
N PHE A 22 8.85 -23.66 34.40
CA PHE A 22 8.36 -23.37 33.04
C PHE A 22 7.33 -24.38 32.50
N ARG A 23 7.12 -25.53 33.16
CA ARG A 23 6.08 -26.52 32.78
C ARG A 23 4.73 -26.32 33.48
N GLY A 24 4.62 -25.42 34.45
CA GLY A 24 3.41 -25.18 35.25
C GLY A 24 2.37 -24.23 34.64
N GLY A 25 2.49 -23.87 33.37
CA GLY A 25 1.64 -22.87 32.71
C GLY A 25 1.17 -23.28 31.32
N ALA A 26 0.81 -24.55 31.11
CA ALA A 26 -0.01 -24.93 29.96
C ALA A 26 -1.47 -24.55 30.25
N ALA A 27 -1.74 -23.25 30.36
CA ALA A 27 -3.07 -22.77 30.07
C ALA A 27 -3.28 -23.01 28.57
N ALA A 28 -4.34 -23.74 28.23
CA ALA A 28 -4.75 -23.95 26.86
C ALA A 28 -4.78 -22.60 26.14
N VAL A 29 -3.81 -22.38 25.26
CA VAL A 29 -3.97 -21.42 24.18
C VAL A 29 -5.06 -22.05 23.32
N GLU A 30 -6.27 -21.53 23.45
CA GLU A 30 -7.30 -21.75 22.43
C GLU A 30 -6.63 -21.42 21.10
N ASP A 31 -6.57 -22.44 20.25
CA ASP A 31 -6.16 -22.33 18.86
C ASP A 31 -7.13 -21.33 18.22
N GLU A 32 -6.77 -20.04 18.24
CA GLU A 32 -7.33 -19.05 17.34
C GLU A 32 -7.01 -19.60 15.96
N THR A 33 -7.97 -20.31 15.36
CA THR A 33 -7.88 -20.78 13.99
C THR A 33 -7.67 -19.56 13.11
N GLU A 34 -6.41 -19.26 12.86
CA GLU A 34 -5.94 -18.16 12.04
C GLU A 34 -6.51 -18.41 10.65
N PHE A 35 -7.34 -17.46 10.21
CA PHE A 35 -8.18 -17.59 9.03
C PHE A 35 -7.29 -17.57 7.78
N HIS A 36 -6.71 -18.70 7.41
CA HIS A 36 -5.89 -18.86 6.21
C HIS A 36 -6.79 -19.01 4.99
N GLY A 37 -7.11 -17.89 4.38
CA GLY A 37 -7.56 -17.89 3.01
C GLY A 37 -6.51 -18.41 2.02
N ASP A 38 -6.92 -19.08 0.94
CA ASP A 38 -6.06 -19.35 -0.22
C ASP A 38 -5.76 -18.05 -1.00
N TYR A 39 -4.75 -17.30 -0.54
CA TYR A 39 -4.26 -16.07 -1.16
C TYR A 39 -3.26 -16.32 -2.29
N SER A 40 -3.03 -17.59 -2.69
CA SER A 40 -1.97 -17.96 -3.63
C SER A 40 -2.09 -17.28 -4.99
N LYS A 41 -3.30 -16.84 -5.35
CA LYS A 41 -3.63 -16.22 -6.64
C LYS A 41 -3.71 -14.69 -6.63
N LEU A 42 -3.57 -14.04 -5.48
CA LEU A 42 -3.65 -12.58 -5.38
C LEU A 42 -2.29 -11.95 -5.65
N SER A 43 -2.29 -10.85 -6.40
CA SER A 43 -1.14 -9.94 -6.52
C SER A 43 -1.56 -8.49 -6.27
N GLY A 44 -0.68 -7.73 -5.62
CA GLY A 44 -0.83 -6.30 -5.38
C GLY A 44 0.22 -5.51 -6.15
N ILE A 45 -0.19 -4.44 -6.82
CA ILE A 45 0.71 -3.54 -7.54
C ILE A 45 0.53 -2.13 -7.00
N ILE A 46 1.62 -1.51 -6.57
CA ILE A 46 1.59 -0.18 -5.95
C ILE A 46 2.22 0.82 -6.89
N ILE A 47 1.45 1.85 -7.24
CA ILE A 47 1.89 3.00 -8.02
C ILE A 47 1.90 4.22 -7.08
N PRO A 48 3.09 4.64 -6.60
CA PRO A 48 3.21 5.71 -5.60
C PRO A 48 2.82 7.08 -6.18
N GLY A 49 2.43 8.03 -5.33
CA GLY A 49 2.04 9.38 -5.77
C GLY A 49 3.20 10.35 -5.99
N PHE A 50 2.83 11.62 -6.19
CA PHE A 50 3.80 12.73 -6.26
C PHE A 50 4.69 12.74 -5.02
N ALA A 51 6.00 12.91 -5.24
CA ALA A 51 7.01 12.96 -4.19
C ALA A 51 7.03 11.75 -3.23
N SER A 52 6.42 10.63 -3.61
CA SER A 52 6.23 9.43 -2.77
C SER A 52 7.13 8.27 -3.17
N THR A 53 8.19 8.55 -3.95
CA THR A 53 9.23 7.61 -4.37
C THR A 53 10.59 8.23 -4.07
N GLN A 54 11.49 7.43 -3.51
CA GLN A 54 12.88 7.85 -3.32
C GLN A 54 13.58 8.15 -4.65
N LEU A 55 14.37 9.22 -4.71
CA LEU A 55 15.26 9.50 -5.83
C LEU A 55 16.71 9.28 -5.39
N ARG A 56 17.48 8.64 -6.25
CA ARG A 56 18.89 8.27 -6.08
C ARG A 56 19.74 9.04 -7.06
N ALA A 57 20.91 9.50 -6.63
CA ALA A 57 21.87 10.15 -7.50
C ALA A 57 22.48 9.12 -8.47
N TRP A 58 22.65 9.54 -9.72
CA TRP A 58 23.33 8.80 -10.79
C TRP A 58 24.48 9.63 -11.35
N SER A 59 25.25 10.21 -10.45
CA SER A 59 26.35 11.13 -10.73
C SER A 59 27.25 11.25 -9.50
N MET A 60 28.47 11.73 -9.71
CA MET A 60 29.33 12.25 -8.65
C MET A 60 29.25 13.77 -8.70
N LEU A 61 28.88 14.41 -7.59
CA LEU A 61 28.80 15.86 -7.47
C LEU A 61 29.46 16.30 -6.16
N ASP A 62 30.57 17.02 -6.30
CA ASP A 62 31.29 17.61 -5.18
C ASP A 62 30.61 18.91 -4.73
N CYS A 63 30.42 19.05 -3.42
CA CYS A 63 29.67 20.11 -2.79
C CYS A 63 30.58 21.06 -2.00
N PRO A 64 30.80 22.29 -2.50
CA PRO A 64 31.65 23.25 -1.80
C PRO A 64 31.13 23.54 -0.40
N TYR A 65 32.06 23.69 0.54
CA TYR A 65 31.81 24.13 1.94
C TYR A 65 31.06 23.13 2.83
N THR A 66 30.86 21.89 2.39
CA THR A 66 30.23 20.83 3.19
C THR A 66 30.85 19.47 2.84
N PRO A 67 30.96 18.51 3.78
CA PRO A 67 31.38 17.14 3.47
C PRO A 67 30.24 16.29 2.86
N LEU A 68 29.10 16.90 2.52
CA LEU A 68 27.90 16.22 2.03
C LEU A 68 27.86 16.18 0.50
N ASP A 69 28.84 15.51 -0.09
CA ASP A 69 28.88 15.25 -1.53
C ASP A 69 27.80 14.25 -1.95
N PHE A 70 27.48 14.22 -3.24
CA PHE A 70 26.62 13.18 -3.81
C PHE A 70 27.47 12.15 -4.54
N ASN A 71 27.37 10.90 -4.10
CA ASN A 71 27.91 9.74 -4.77
C ASN A 71 26.81 8.96 -5.49
N PRO A 72 27.16 8.05 -6.43
CA PRO A 72 26.17 7.19 -7.06
C PRO A 72 25.37 6.40 -6.03
N LEU A 73 24.05 6.34 -6.22
CA LEU A 73 23.05 5.72 -5.34
C LEU A 73 22.82 6.44 -3.99
N ASP A 74 23.44 7.59 -3.77
CA ASP A 74 23.08 8.41 -2.61
C ASP A 74 21.66 8.92 -2.74
N LEU A 75 20.98 9.02 -1.59
CA LEU A 75 19.63 9.53 -1.53
C LEU A 75 19.62 11.03 -1.88
N VAL A 76 18.78 11.40 -2.83
CA VAL A 76 18.49 12.78 -3.25
C VAL A 76 17.14 13.22 -2.70
N TRP A 77 16.15 12.33 -2.78
CA TRP A 77 14.80 12.55 -2.25
C TRP A 77 14.37 11.33 -1.42
N LEU A 78 13.97 11.44 -0.16
CA LEU A 78 14.08 12.60 0.72
C LEU A 78 15.34 12.45 1.58
N ASP A 79 16.31 13.36 1.44
CA ASP A 79 17.46 13.43 2.35
C ASP A 79 17.39 14.75 3.12
N THR A 80 16.84 14.72 4.34
CA THR A 80 16.69 15.93 5.16
C THR A 80 18.02 16.59 5.52
N THR A 81 19.10 15.80 5.63
CA THR A 81 20.43 16.32 5.93
C THR A 81 20.97 17.15 4.77
N LYS A 82 20.95 16.60 3.55
CA LYS A 82 21.39 17.32 2.35
C LYS A 82 20.43 18.47 1.99
N LEU A 83 19.13 18.30 2.23
CA LEU A 83 18.12 19.33 2.03
C LEU A 83 18.35 20.57 2.90
N LEU A 84 18.88 20.41 4.12
CA LEU A 84 19.12 21.51 5.05
C LEU A 84 20.54 22.05 5.01
N SER A 85 21.54 21.20 4.76
CA SER A 85 22.96 21.54 4.86
C SER A 85 23.70 21.66 3.52
N ALA A 86 23.13 21.13 2.42
CA ALA A 86 23.73 21.14 1.09
C ALA A 86 22.75 21.62 0.01
N VAL A 87 21.93 22.63 0.34
CA VAL A 87 20.78 23.10 -0.46
C VAL A 87 21.13 23.35 -1.93
N ASN A 88 22.26 24.01 -2.21
CA ASN A 88 22.66 24.36 -3.57
C ASN A 88 22.96 23.12 -4.41
N CYS A 89 23.63 22.12 -3.84
CA CYS A 89 23.89 20.85 -4.52
C CYS A 89 22.63 20.02 -4.67
N TRP A 90 21.84 19.91 -3.59
CA TRP A 90 20.57 19.21 -3.61
C TRP A 90 19.66 19.78 -4.71
N PHE A 91 19.60 21.10 -4.84
CA PHE A 91 18.84 21.77 -5.88
C PHE A 91 19.31 21.40 -7.29
N LYS A 92 20.63 21.30 -7.53
CA LYS A 92 21.16 20.81 -8.82
C LYS A 92 20.67 19.40 -9.15
N CYS A 93 20.59 18.51 -8.17
CA CYS A 93 20.11 17.14 -8.39
C CYS A 93 18.58 17.04 -8.56
N MET A 94 17.84 18.01 -8.03
CA MET A 94 16.37 18.02 -8.09
C MET A 94 15.80 18.74 -9.30
N VAL A 95 16.44 19.82 -9.73
CA VAL A 95 15.93 20.68 -10.79
C VAL A 95 15.95 19.96 -12.15
N LEU A 96 14.89 20.17 -12.92
CA LEU A 96 14.80 19.78 -14.33
C LEU A 96 14.89 21.03 -15.19
N ASP A 97 15.43 20.88 -16.39
CA ASP A 97 15.38 21.93 -17.40
C ASP A 97 13.91 22.24 -17.78
N PRO A 98 13.53 23.53 -17.83
CA PRO A 98 12.12 23.92 -17.98
C PRO A 98 11.52 23.60 -19.35
N TYR A 99 12.34 23.36 -20.39
CA TYR A 99 11.86 23.14 -21.75
C TYR A 99 11.90 21.67 -22.14
N ASN A 100 13.02 20.99 -21.88
CA ASN A 100 13.22 19.60 -22.30
C ASN A 100 13.00 18.57 -21.18
N GLN A 101 12.81 19.01 -19.92
CA GLN A 101 12.67 18.17 -18.73
C GLN A 101 13.86 17.22 -18.47
N THR A 102 15.07 17.56 -18.92
CA THR A 102 16.28 16.79 -18.60
C THR A 102 16.85 17.17 -17.23
N ASP A 103 17.55 16.24 -16.59
CA ASP A 103 18.30 16.52 -15.37
C ASP A 103 19.40 17.58 -15.60
N HIS A 104 19.84 18.21 -14.51
CA HIS A 104 21.00 19.11 -14.55
C HIS A 104 22.25 18.36 -15.06
N PRO A 105 23.11 19.00 -15.88
CA PRO A 105 24.28 18.33 -16.48
C PRO A 105 25.25 17.74 -15.44
N GLU A 106 25.37 18.40 -14.29
CA GLU A 106 26.26 17.96 -13.19
C GLU A 106 25.63 16.92 -12.26
N CYS A 107 24.31 16.75 -12.26
CA CYS A 107 23.66 15.77 -11.39
C CYS A 107 22.44 15.13 -12.03
N LYS A 108 22.51 13.81 -12.22
CA LYS A 108 21.40 13.00 -12.74
C LYS A 108 20.71 12.30 -11.58
N SER A 109 19.39 12.26 -11.58
CA SER A 109 18.61 11.59 -10.53
C SER A 109 17.70 10.51 -11.12
N ARG A 110 17.64 9.35 -10.49
CA ARG A 110 16.80 8.22 -10.93
C ARG A 110 15.92 7.73 -9.79
N PRO A 111 14.70 7.25 -10.06
CA PRO A 111 13.88 6.65 -9.02
C PRO A 111 14.55 5.38 -8.50
N ASP A 112 14.51 5.19 -7.18
CA ASP A 112 14.86 3.90 -6.60
C ASP A 112 13.81 2.84 -6.95
N SER A 113 14.13 1.57 -6.76
CA SER A 113 13.30 0.43 -7.17
C SER A 113 12.78 -0.40 -5.99
N GLY A 114 11.65 -1.08 -6.21
CA GLY A 114 11.08 -2.00 -5.23
C GLY A 114 10.35 -1.33 -4.07
N LEU A 115 9.96 -2.14 -3.08
CA LEU A 115 9.12 -1.68 -1.95
C LEU A 115 9.87 -0.73 -1.01
N SER A 116 11.19 -0.87 -0.88
CA SER A 116 12.02 0.03 -0.07
C SER A 116 12.00 1.48 -0.57
N ALA A 117 11.75 1.70 -1.86
CA ALA A 117 11.71 3.03 -2.46
C ALA A 117 10.48 3.85 -2.03
N ILE A 118 9.44 3.22 -1.47
CA ILE A 118 8.13 3.84 -1.21
C ILE A 118 7.68 3.74 0.25
N THR A 119 8.37 2.96 1.09
CA THR A 119 8.00 2.74 2.49
C THR A 119 8.40 3.91 3.39
N GLU A 120 9.68 4.27 3.38
CA GLU A 120 10.28 5.37 4.15
C GLU A 120 11.04 6.26 3.17
N LEU A 121 10.65 7.52 2.99
CA LEU A 121 11.32 8.38 2.00
C LEU A 121 12.66 8.91 2.48
N ASP A 122 12.81 9.08 3.80
CA ASP A 122 14.05 9.45 4.48
C ASP A 122 14.29 8.40 5.57
N PRO A 123 15.06 7.34 5.29
CA PRO A 123 15.30 6.28 6.25
C PRO A 123 16.18 6.78 7.40
N GLY A 124 15.76 6.48 8.63
CA GLY A 124 16.48 6.88 9.83
C GLY A 124 15.66 6.68 11.09
N TYR A 125 16.33 6.69 12.24
CA TYR A 125 15.66 6.49 13.53
C TYR A 125 14.58 7.56 13.81
N ILE A 126 14.83 8.79 13.38
CA ILE A 126 13.93 9.94 13.59
C ILE A 126 13.12 10.24 12.33
N THR A 127 13.78 10.30 11.17
CA THR A 127 13.19 10.72 9.90
C THR A 127 12.31 9.65 9.26
N GLY A 128 12.63 8.37 9.45
CA GLY A 128 11.90 7.24 8.90
C GLY A 128 10.42 7.24 9.26
N PRO A 129 10.05 7.19 10.56
CA PRO A 129 8.66 7.20 10.99
C PRO A 129 7.85 8.40 10.48
N LEU A 130 8.49 9.55 10.31
CA LEU A 130 7.87 10.79 9.84
C LEU A 130 7.65 10.79 8.33
N SER A 131 8.49 10.07 7.58
CA SER A 131 8.50 10.00 6.11
C SER A 131 7.79 8.75 5.54
N THR A 132 6.94 8.10 6.34
CA THR A 132 6.20 6.89 5.96
C THR A 132 4.99 7.18 5.06
N VAL A 133 4.98 6.61 3.85
CA VAL A 133 3.81 6.64 2.96
C VAL A 133 3.13 5.27 2.95
N TRP A 134 3.82 4.24 2.46
CA TRP A 134 3.25 2.91 2.26
C TRP A 134 3.56 1.90 3.38
N LYS A 135 4.42 2.25 4.34
CA LYS A 135 4.88 1.33 5.39
C LYS A 135 3.73 0.68 6.19
N GLU A 136 2.72 1.46 6.59
CA GLU A 136 1.58 0.93 7.34
C GLU A 136 0.70 0.00 6.50
N TRP A 137 0.54 0.30 5.21
CA TRP A 137 -0.17 -0.58 4.29
C TRP A 137 0.57 -1.92 4.10
N LEU A 138 1.91 -1.88 3.97
CA LEU A 138 2.69 -3.11 3.89
C LEU A 138 2.59 -3.96 5.16
N LYS A 139 2.57 -3.33 6.35
CA LYS A 139 2.36 -4.06 7.61
C LYS A 139 1.04 -4.82 7.59
N TRP A 140 -0.04 -4.18 7.15
CA TRP A 140 -1.33 -4.83 6.97
C TRP A 140 -1.24 -6.04 6.05
N CYS A 141 -0.57 -5.91 4.91
CA CYS A 141 -0.39 -7.04 3.99
C CYS A 141 0.34 -8.22 4.64
N VAL A 142 1.38 -7.95 5.43
CA VAL A 142 2.12 -8.98 6.16
C VAL A 142 1.25 -9.62 7.24
N GLU A 143 0.49 -8.82 8.01
CA GLU A 143 -0.45 -9.31 9.03
C GLU A 143 -1.55 -10.21 8.44
N PHE A 144 -1.94 -9.98 7.19
CA PHE A 144 -2.91 -10.83 6.47
C PHE A 144 -2.27 -12.05 5.78
N GLY A 145 -0.98 -12.29 5.96
CA GLY A 145 -0.29 -13.43 5.34
C GLY A 145 -0.08 -13.28 3.83
N ILE A 146 -0.12 -12.05 3.29
CA ILE A 146 0.22 -11.81 1.88
C ILE A 146 1.72 -11.97 1.70
N GLU A 147 2.12 -12.86 0.79
CA GLU A 147 3.53 -13.12 0.50
C GLU A 147 4.23 -11.88 -0.09
N ALA A 148 5.50 -11.69 0.26
CA ALA A 148 6.27 -10.52 -0.18
C ALA A 148 6.40 -10.41 -1.71
N ASN A 149 6.49 -11.54 -2.41
CA ASN A 149 6.52 -11.61 -3.88
C ASN A 149 5.15 -11.43 -4.54
N ALA A 150 4.05 -11.39 -3.77
CA ALA A 150 2.73 -11.03 -4.29
C ALA A 150 2.61 -9.52 -4.53
N ILE A 151 3.45 -8.71 -3.87
CA ILE A 151 3.35 -7.25 -3.88
C ILE A 151 4.51 -6.67 -4.66
N VAL A 152 4.19 -5.90 -5.70
CA VAL A 152 5.18 -5.24 -6.54
C VAL A 152 4.97 -3.73 -6.47
N ALA A 153 6.00 -3.00 -6.07
CA ALA A 153 6.02 -1.54 -6.19
C ALA A 153 6.56 -1.15 -7.56
N VAL A 154 5.93 -0.16 -8.20
CA VAL A 154 6.34 0.39 -9.49
C VAL A 154 6.67 1.87 -9.33
N PRO A 155 7.81 2.19 -8.67
CA PRO A 155 8.27 3.55 -8.48
C PRO A 155 8.64 4.25 -9.80
N TYR A 156 8.50 5.56 -9.85
CA TYR A 156 8.83 6.39 -11.01
C TYR A 156 9.35 7.77 -10.64
N ASP A 157 9.95 8.45 -11.61
CA ASP A 157 10.40 9.83 -11.46
C ASP A 157 9.21 10.80 -11.51
N TRP A 158 8.63 11.06 -10.34
CA TRP A 158 7.45 11.92 -10.19
C TRP A 158 7.66 13.38 -10.59
N ARG A 159 8.88 13.79 -10.93
CA ARG A 159 9.19 15.12 -11.47
C ARG A 159 8.82 15.25 -12.96
N LEU A 160 8.73 14.12 -13.67
CA LEU A 160 8.50 14.08 -15.11
C LEU A 160 7.01 14.04 -15.49
N SER A 161 6.71 14.60 -16.66
CA SER A 161 5.43 14.39 -17.33
C SER A 161 5.27 12.95 -17.86
N PRO A 162 4.04 12.44 -18.04
CA PRO A 162 3.80 11.09 -18.56
C PRO A 162 4.52 10.78 -19.88
N THR A 163 4.48 11.70 -20.84
CA THR A 163 5.18 11.54 -22.13
C THR A 163 6.68 11.34 -21.93
N LYS A 164 7.30 12.08 -21.01
CA LYS A 164 8.73 11.95 -20.70
C LYS A 164 9.06 10.69 -19.90
N LEU A 165 8.17 10.24 -19.04
CA LEU A 165 8.31 8.95 -18.36
C LEU A 165 8.35 7.79 -19.37
N GLU A 166 7.55 7.89 -20.42
CA GLU A 166 7.56 6.90 -21.49
C GLU A 166 8.82 7.01 -22.35
N GLU A 167 9.08 8.18 -22.95
CA GLU A 167 10.24 8.38 -23.83
C GLU A 167 11.59 8.08 -23.15
N ARG A 168 11.76 8.46 -21.89
CA ARG A 168 13.03 8.33 -21.17
C ARG A 168 13.19 6.96 -20.50
N ASP A 169 12.15 6.52 -19.79
CA ASP A 169 12.25 5.39 -18.87
C ASP A 169 11.45 4.17 -19.33
N LEU A 170 10.70 4.26 -20.43
CA LEU A 170 9.73 3.25 -20.89
C LEU A 170 8.79 2.83 -19.77
N TYR A 171 8.36 3.79 -18.95
CA TYR A 171 7.68 3.52 -17.70
C TYR A 171 6.38 2.74 -17.89
N PHE A 172 5.51 3.16 -18.82
CA PHE A 172 4.21 2.52 -19.01
C PHE A 172 4.35 1.16 -19.71
N HIS A 173 5.33 1.00 -20.60
CA HIS A 173 5.66 -0.31 -21.16
C HIS A 173 6.14 -1.29 -20.08
N LYS A 174 7.03 -0.86 -19.17
CA LYS A 174 7.48 -1.69 -18.03
C LYS A 174 6.33 -2.01 -17.08
N LEU A 175 5.43 -1.05 -16.83
CA LEU A 175 4.23 -1.26 -16.01
C LEU A 175 3.32 -2.33 -16.64
N LYS A 176 3.09 -2.28 -17.95
CA LYS A 176 2.34 -3.32 -18.67
C LYS A 176 2.95 -4.72 -18.47
N LEU A 177 4.26 -4.85 -18.70
CA LEU A 177 4.97 -6.12 -18.49
C LEU A 177 4.90 -6.60 -17.03
N THR A 178 4.84 -5.66 -16.08
CA THR A 178 4.66 -5.97 -14.66
C THR A 178 3.29 -6.59 -14.40
N PHE A 179 2.21 -6.06 -15.01
CA PHE A 179 0.88 -6.67 -14.95
C PHE A 179 0.86 -8.10 -15.53
N GLU A 180 1.46 -8.29 -16.71
CA GLU A 180 1.53 -9.59 -17.36
C GLU A 180 2.33 -10.60 -16.52
N THR A 181 3.43 -10.14 -15.90
CA THR A 181 4.25 -10.96 -15.00
C THR A 181 3.49 -11.35 -13.75
N ALA A 182 2.79 -10.41 -13.11
CA ALA A 182 2.00 -10.68 -11.91
C ALA A 182 0.88 -11.71 -12.20
N LEU A 183 0.16 -11.53 -13.31
CA LEU A 183 -0.85 -12.49 -13.77
C LEU A 183 -0.26 -13.87 -14.03
N LYS A 184 0.90 -13.96 -14.68
CA LYS A 184 1.55 -15.25 -14.98
C LYS A 184 2.07 -15.96 -13.71
N LEU A 185 2.56 -15.20 -12.73
CA LEU A 185 3.06 -15.75 -11.47
C LEU A 185 1.96 -16.33 -10.59
N ARG A 186 0.79 -15.66 -10.54
CA ARG A 186 -0.28 -15.98 -9.59
C ARG A 186 -1.48 -16.66 -10.23
N GLY A 187 -1.69 -16.50 -11.53
CA GLY A 187 -2.85 -17.04 -12.25
C GLY A 187 -4.19 -16.41 -11.85
N GLY A 188 -4.16 -15.28 -11.15
CA GLY A 188 -5.33 -14.55 -10.67
C GLY A 188 -5.26 -13.04 -10.92
N PRO A 189 -6.34 -12.30 -10.62
CA PRO A 189 -6.40 -10.87 -10.84
C PRO A 189 -5.39 -10.13 -9.95
N SER A 190 -4.80 -9.07 -10.50
CA SER A 190 -3.94 -8.13 -9.77
C SER A 190 -4.74 -6.93 -9.28
N ILE A 191 -4.44 -6.45 -8.09
CA ILE A 191 -5.07 -5.27 -7.49
C ILE A 191 -4.08 -4.13 -7.53
N VAL A 192 -4.52 -3.01 -8.12
CA VAL A 192 -3.68 -1.84 -8.33
C VAL A 192 -4.04 -0.78 -7.31
N PHE A 193 -3.05 -0.38 -6.51
CA PHE A 193 -3.13 0.72 -5.57
C PHE A 193 -2.40 1.92 -6.13
N ALA A 194 -3.14 2.97 -6.48
CA ALA A 194 -2.57 4.24 -6.93
C ALA A 194 -2.85 5.36 -5.91
N HIS A 195 -1.91 6.29 -5.74
CA HIS A 195 -2.05 7.39 -4.79
C HIS A 195 -1.82 8.77 -5.44
N SER A 196 -2.66 9.75 -5.12
CA SER A 196 -2.45 11.18 -5.44
C SER A 196 -2.38 11.51 -6.93
N MET A 197 -1.35 12.25 -7.38
CA MET A 197 -1.12 12.70 -8.76
C MET A 197 -1.19 11.60 -9.82
N VAL A 198 -0.93 10.34 -9.46
CA VAL A 198 -1.18 9.21 -10.37
C VAL A 198 -2.66 9.18 -10.76
N ASN A 199 -3.58 9.46 -9.84
CA ASN A 199 -5.03 9.61 -10.08
C ASN A 199 -5.38 10.82 -10.98
N ILE A 200 -4.43 11.71 -11.28
CA ILE A 200 -4.62 12.83 -12.23
C ILE A 200 -4.07 12.47 -13.62
N THR A 201 -3.07 11.60 -13.69
CA THR A 201 -2.76 10.85 -14.93
C THR A 201 -3.74 9.70 -15.18
N MET A 202 -4.64 9.46 -14.23
CA MET A 202 -5.64 8.41 -14.19
C MET A 202 -6.98 9.07 -13.81
N ALA A 203 -7.42 10.05 -14.60
CA ALA A 203 -8.51 10.96 -14.22
C ALA A 203 -9.79 10.71 -15.03
N PRO A 204 -10.92 11.26 -14.56
CA PRO A 204 -12.16 10.55 -14.32
C PRO A 204 -12.88 10.22 -15.62
N GLN A 205 -13.26 8.95 -15.79
CA GLN A 205 -14.22 8.59 -16.81
C GLN A 205 -15.63 8.75 -16.22
N PRO A 206 -16.51 9.61 -16.76
CA PRO A 206 -17.95 9.35 -16.59
C PRO A 206 -18.24 7.93 -17.09
N GLU A 207 -19.26 7.28 -16.53
CA GLU A 207 -19.70 5.92 -16.92
C GLU A 207 -19.65 5.76 -18.45
N HIS A 208 -18.62 5.08 -18.96
CA HIS A 208 -18.50 4.70 -20.36
C HIS A 208 -18.87 3.22 -20.45
N ASP A 209 -19.45 2.83 -21.58
CA ASP A 209 -19.93 1.46 -21.82
C ASP A 209 -18.84 0.54 -22.39
N GLY A 210 -17.59 1.02 -22.45
CA GLY A 210 -16.46 0.31 -23.02
C GLY A 210 -16.33 0.45 -24.54
N SER A 211 -17.18 1.24 -25.20
CA SER A 211 -17.16 1.40 -26.67
C SER A 211 -15.99 2.25 -27.20
N ASP A 212 -15.30 2.99 -26.33
CA ASP A 212 -14.13 3.82 -26.61
C ASP A 212 -12.80 3.13 -26.32
N VAL A 213 -12.83 1.86 -25.92
CA VAL A 213 -11.64 1.05 -25.62
C VAL A 213 -10.84 0.81 -26.90
N HIS A 214 -9.53 1.07 -26.83
CA HIS A 214 -8.62 0.76 -27.93
C HIS A 214 -8.40 -0.75 -28.03
N VAL A 215 -8.93 -1.35 -29.08
CA VAL A 215 -8.89 -2.81 -29.30
C VAL A 215 -7.59 -3.26 -30.00
N GLU A 216 -6.88 -2.35 -30.66
CA GLU A 216 -5.64 -2.64 -31.39
C GLU A 216 -4.38 -2.31 -30.59
N LEU A 217 -3.46 -3.26 -30.52
CA LEU A 217 -2.15 -3.13 -29.89
C LEU A 217 -1.08 -2.84 -30.95
N ASN A 218 -0.06 -2.03 -30.61
CA ASN A 218 1.06 -1.63 -31.50
C ASN A 218 0.65 -0.79 -32.72
N VAL A 219 -0.28 0.15 -32.55
CA VAL A 219 -0.58 1.14 -33.60
C VAL A 219 0.51 2.21 -33.58
N GLU A 220 1.23 2.38 -34.69
CA GLU A 220 2.13 3.52 -34.87
C GLU A 220 1.29 4.80 -34.93
N HIS A 221 1.53 5.71 -33.99
CA HIS A 221 0.75 6.94 -33.87
C HIS A 221 1.23 7.96 -34.90
N GLU A 222 0.49 8.16 -35.99
CA GLU A 222 0.77 9.26 -36.92
C GLU A 222 0.48 10.61 -36.22
N HIS A 223 1.43 11.54 -36.29
CA HIS A 223 1.35 12.82 -35.60
C HIS A 223 0.29 13.71 -36.27
N GLY A 224 -0.84 13.94 -35.61
CA GLY A 224 -1.95 14.77 -36.10
C GLY A 224 -3.26 14.02 -36.39
N SER A 225 -3.27 12.69 -36.24
CA SER A 225 -4.46 11.85 -36.35
C SER A 225 -4.87 11.30 -34.99
N ASP A 226 -5.10 12.18 -34.00
CA ASP A 226 -5.74 11.74 -32.76
C ASP A 226 -7.14 11.23 -33.11
N ILE A 227 -7.41 9.96 -32.80
CA ILE A 227 -8.74 9.38 -33.00
C ILE A 227 -9.71 10.09 -32.06
N ILE A 228 -10.66 10.83 -32.64
CA ILE A 228 -11.71 11.52 -31.90
C ILE A 228 -12.70 10.44 -31.41
N ALA A 229 -12.47 9.92 -30.21
CA ALA A 229 -13.47 9.09 -29.54
C ALA A 229 -14.79 9.86 -29.44
N ASN A 230 -15.90 9.22 -29.79
CA ASN A 230 -17.25 9.80 -29.74
C ASN A 230 -17.73 9.90 -28.28
N MET A 231 -17.11 10.81 -27.52
CA MET A 231 -17.35 11.02 -26.10
C MET A 231 -17.57 12.51 -25.82
N THR A 232 -18.45 12.81 -24.88
CA THR A 232 -18.72 14.18 -24.42
C THR A 232 -17.60 14.66 -23.50
N LYS A 233 -16.51 15.17 -24.07
CA LYS A 233 -15.36 15.69 -23.29
C LYS A 233 -15.70 17.02 -22.61
N ALA A 234 -15.52 17.10 -21.29
CA ALA A 234 -15.55 18.37 -20.58
C ALA A 234 -14.36 19.27 -21.03
N PRO A 235 -14.58 20.54 -21.40
CA PRO A 235 -13.63 21.37 -22.16
C PRO A 235 -12.37 21.84 -21.42
N ARG A 236 -12.10 21.34 -20.20
CA ARG A 236 -10.95 21.75 -19.36
C ARG A 236 -10.23 20.59 -18.66
N VAL A 237 -10.53 19.35 -19.02
CA VAL A 237 -9.92 18.15 -18.43
C VAL A 237 -9.04 17.50 -19.50
N LYS A 238 -7.77 17.25 -19.17
CA LYS A 238 -6.91 16.38 -19.99
C LYS A 238 -7.25 14.95 -19.63
N TYR A 239 -7.72 14.19 -20.60
CA TYR A 239 -8.07 12.77 -20.43
C TYR A 239 -6.84 11.92 -20.78
N ILE A 240 -6.55 10.92 -19.95
CA ILE A 240 -5.65 9.83 -20.29
C ILE A 240 -6.52 8.57 -20.35
N THR A 241 -6.49 7.88 -21.47
CA THR A 241 -7.26 6.65 -21.67
C THR A 241 -6.57 5.51 -20.94
N PHE A 242 -7.33 4.79 -20.13
CA PHE A 242 -6.89 3.51 -19.61
C PHE A 242 -7.31 2.38 -20.54
N TYR A 243 -6.54 1.31 -20.50
CA TYR A 243 -6.96 0.01 -21.01
C TYR A 243 -8.03 -0.56 -20.07
N GLU A 244 -9.28 -0.13 -20.20
CA GLU A 244 -10.41 -0.93 -19.71
C GLU A 244 -10.62 -2.05 -20.72
N ASP A 245 -10.47 -3.29 -20.31
CA ASP A 245 -10.82 -4.42 -21.16
C ASP A 245 -12.18 -4.95 -20.71
N SER A 246 -13.23 -4.52 -21.41
CA SER A 246 -14.61 -4.97 -21.20
C SER A 246 -15.03 -6.09 -22.17
N GLU A 247 -14.24 -6.31 -23.23
CA GLU A 247 -14.62 -7.15 -24.38
C GLU A 247 -13.71 -8.37 -24.61
N SER A 248 -12.43 -8.35 -24.22
CA SER A 248 -11.51 -9.45 -24.55
C SER A 248 -11.81 -10.74 -23.78
N ILE A 249 -12.41 -10.63 -22.59
CA ILE A 249 -12.87 -11.78 -21.80
C ILE A 249 -14.32 -11.59 -21.39
N THR A 250 -15.21 -12.35 -22.02
CA THR A 250 -16.65 -12.30 -21.76
C THR A 250 -16.94 -12.55 -20.27
N GLY A 251 -17.53 -11.55 -19.59
CA GLY A 251 -17.93 -11.63 -18.18
C GLY A 251 -16.86 -11.18 -17.16
N LYS A 252 -15.68 -10.70 -17.59
CA LYS A 252 -14.70 -10.04 -16.70
C LYS A 252 -14.65 -8.55 -17.00
N ARG A 253 -14.49 -7.73 -15.96
CA ARG A 253 -14.37 -6.27 -16.06
C ARG A 253 -13.33 -5.77 -15.07
N THR A 254 -12.64 -4.69 -15.40
CA THR A 254 -11.79 -3.96 -14.46
C THR A 254 -12.69 -3.07 -13.59
N ALA A 255 -12.58 -3.20 -12.26
CA ALA A 255 -13.28 -2.31 -11.34
C ALA A 255 -12.32 -1.22 -10.84
N VAL A 256 -12.73 0.04 -10.93
CA VAL A 256 -11.97 1.20 -10.43
C VAL A 256 -12.75 1.82 -9.27
N TRP A 257 -12.06 2.02 -8.15
CA TRP A 257 -12.63 2.68 -6.96
C TRP A 257 -11.90 4.00 -6.73
N GLU A 258 -12.62 5.11 -6.86
CA GLU A 258 -12.09 6.44 -6.54
C GLU A 258 -12.62 6.90 -5.17
N LEU A 259 -11.71 7.36 -4.30
CA LEU A 259 -12.02 7.76 -2.93
C LEU A 259 -11.78 9.26 -2.73
N ASP A 260 -12.79 10.06 -3.09
CA ASP A 260 -12.76 11.51 -2.97
C ASP A 260 -12.97 12.04 -1.55
N LYS A 261 -12.42 13.23 -1.27
CA LYS A 261 -12.60 13.99 -0.02
C LYS A 261 -12.19 13.25 1.26
N THR A 262 -11.34 12.24 1.13
CA THR A 262 -10.73 11.52 2.25
C THR A 262 -9.43 12.21 2.70
N ASN A 263 -9.06 12.07 3.97
CA ASN A 263 -7.77 12.60 4.42
C ASN A 263 -6.64 11.81 3.74
N HIS A 264 -5.97 12.48 2.81
CA HIS A 264 -5.02 11.92 1.85
C HIS A 264 -3.87 11.12 2.49
N ARG A 265 -3.48 11.46 3.73
CA ARG A 265 -2.41 10.79 4.47
C ARG A 265 -2.90 9.56 5.24
N ASN A 266 -4.14 9.61 5.70
CA ASN A 266 -4.66 8.64 6.66
C ASN A 266 -5.46 7.51 6.02
N ILE A 267 -5.77 7.60 4.72
CA ILE A 267 -6.58 6.60 4.04
C ILE A 267 -5.89 5.23 3.99
N VAL A 268 -4.63 5.17 3.56
CA VAL A 268 -3.80 3.96 3.55
C VAL A 268 -3.38 3.51 4.95
N ARG A 269 -3.60 4.35 5.96
CA ARG A 269 -3.40 4.03 7.38
C ARG A 269 -4.70 3.62 8.07
N SER A 270 -5.85 3.70 7.38
CA SER A 270 -7.15 3.44 7.98
C SER A 270 -7.34 1.93 8.14
N PRO A 271 -7.33 1.40 9.38
CA PRO A 271 -7.51 -0.02 9.62
C PRO A 271 -8.90 -0.50 9.20
N VAL A 272 -9.87 0.43 9.23
CA VAL A 272 -11.25 0.18 8.82
C VAL A 272 -11.32 0.01 7.32
N LEU A 273 -10.73 0.92 6.53
CA LEU A 273 -10.77 0.83 5.07
C LEU A 273 -10.06 -0.44 4.58
N MET A 274 -8.86 -0.70 5.09
CA MET A 274 -8.06 -1.85 4.68
C MET A 274 -8.81 -3.16 4.92
N ARG A 275 -9.52 -3.27 6.05
CA ARG A 275 -10.35 -4.43 6.35
C ARG A 275 -11.55 -4.57 5.42
N GLU A 276 -12.28 -3.49 5.17
CA GLU A 276 -13.46 -3.52 4.29
C GLU A 276 -13.08 -3.89 2.85
N LEU A 277 -11.99 -3.29 2.35
CA LEU A 277 -11.42 -3.60 1.05
C LEU A 277 -11.01 -5.07 0.99
N TRP A 278 -10.31 -5.55 2.02
CA TRP A 278 -9.88 -6.94 2.11
C TRP A 278 -11.06 -7.91 2.10
N LEU A 279 -12.13 -7.63 2.87
CA LEU A 279 -13.32 -8.48 2.92
C LEU A 279 -14.01 -8.55 1.55
N GLN A 280 -14.12 -7.42 0.85
CA GLN A 280 -14.70 -7.37 -0.49
C GLN A 280 -13.87 -8.18 -1.48
N MET A 281 -12.56 -7.95 -1.49
CA MET A 281 -11.62 -8.68 -2.36
C MET A 281 -11.69 -10.18 -2.13
N TRP A 282 -11.72 -10.59 -0.86
CA TRP A 282 -11.79 -11.99 -0.47
C TRP A 282 -13.03 -12.68 -1.04
N HIS A 283 -14.20 -12.05 -0.87
CA HIS A 283 -15.46 -12.54 -1.43
C HIS A 283 -15.40 -12.65 -2.95
N ASP A 284 -14.88 -11.63 -3.65
CA ASP A 284 -14.89 -11.59 -5.11
C ASP A 284 -13.89 -12.55 -5.77
N ILE A 285 -12.81 -12.91 -5.06
CA ILE A 285 -11.82 -13.89 -5.53
C ILE A 285 -12.34 -15.34 -5.37
N GLN A 286 -13.33 -15.57 -4.51
CA GLN A 286 -13.79 -16.91 -4.19
C GLN A 286 -14.61 -17.51 -5.36
N PRO A 287 -14.12 -18.56 -6.04
CA PRO A 287 -14.75 -19.08 -7.26
C PRO A 287 -16.14 -19.72 -7.03
N GLY A 288 -16.54 -19.91 -5.77
CA GLY A 288 -17.82 -20.47 -5.35
C GLY A 288 -18.79 -19.47 -4.72
N ALA A 289 -18.51 -18.16 -4.76
CA ALA A 289 -19.40 -17.15 -4.19
C ALA A 289 -20.76 -17.15 -4.91
N LYS A 290 -21.80 -17.62 -4.22
CA LYS A 290 -23.19 -17.69 -4.74
C LYS A 290 -24.02 -16.46 -4.38
N SER A 291 -23.59 -15.71 -3.38
CA SER A 291 -24.23 -14.51 -2.86
C SER A 291 -23.47 -13.25 -3.29
N LYS A 292 -24.13 -12.10 -3.20
CA LYS A 292 -23.46 -10.80 -3.34
C LYS A 292 -22.81 -10.45 -2.00
N PHE A 293 -21.65 -9.79 -2.04
CA PHE A 293 -20.97 -9.32 -0.85
C PHE A 293 -21.89 -8.45 0.02
N VAL A 294 -21.94 -8.75 1.31
CA VAL A 294 -22.79 -8.01 2.25
C VAL A 294 -22.15 -6.65 2.52
N THR A 295 -22.82 -5.58 2.08
CA THR A 295 -22.30 -4.21 2.25
C THR A 295 -22.16 -3.83 3.73
N LYS A 296 -21.17 -2.99 4.04
CA LYS A 296 -20.90 -2.51 5.40
C LYS A 296 -22.13 -1.98 6.13
N ALA A 297 -23.03 -1.30 5.44
CA ALA A 297 -24.27 -0.76 6.01
C ALA A 297 -25.19 -1.84 6.63
N LYS A 298 -25.03 -3.10 6.23
CA LYS A 298 -25.80 -4.25 6.72
C LYS A 298 -25.00 -5.14 7.67
N ARG A 299 -23.71 -4.86 7.91
CA ARG A 299 -22.85 -5.65 8.79
C ARG A 299 -22.72 -4.97 10.15
N GLY A 300 -22.68 -5.79 11.21
CA GLY A 300 -22.34 -5.32 12.54
C GLY A 300 -20.84 -4.99 12.68
N PRO A 301 -20.44 -4.32 13.77
CA PRO A 301 -19.03 -4.08 14.08
C PRO A 301 -18.27 -5.40 14.25
N LEU A 302 -17.02 -5.46 13.74
CA LEU A 302 -16.19 -6.68 13.71
C LEU A 302 -15.06 -6.65 14.74
N ARG A 303 -14.65 -5.46 15.19
CA ARG A 303 -13.71 -5.26 16.30
C ARG A 303 -14.21 -4.18 17.25
N ASP A 304 -13.64 -4.14 18.45
CA ASP A 304 -13.89 -3.07 19.45
C ASP A 304 -13.74 -1.68 18.84
N ALA A 305 -12.74 -1.47 17.96
CA ALA A 305 -12.51 -0.19 17.29
C ALA A 305 -13.64 0.26 16.34
N ASP A 306 -14.54 -0.64 15.94
CA ASP A 306 -15.71 -0.31 15.11
C ASP A 306 -16.91 0.13 15.98
N CYS A 307 -16.85 -0.12 17.29
CA CYS A 307 -17.82 0.37 18.25
C CYS A 307 -17.52 1.84 18.59
N TYR A 308 -18.56 2.66 18.65
CA TYR A 308 -18.42 4.07 19.04
C TYR A 308 -19.57 4.50 19.94
N TRP A 309 -19.32 5.57 20.70
CA TRP A 309 -20.31 6.16 21.60
C TRP A 309 -21.23 7.11 20.83
N ASP A 310 -22.54 6.89 20.93
CA ASP A 310 -23.56 7.82 20.45
C ASP A 310 -23.89 8.81 21.57
N TYR A 311 -23.40 10.05 21.44
CA TYR A 311 -23.63 11.11 22.42
C TYR A 311 -25.10 11.53 22.51
N GLY A 312 -25.88 11.38 21.44
CA GLY A 312 -27.30 11.72 21.46
C GLY A 312 -28.13 10.70 22.26
N LYS A 313 -27.71 9.43 22.25
CA LYS A 313 -28.39 8.33 22.95
C LYS A 313 -27.72 7.92 24.27
N ALA A 314 -26.59 8.53 24.62
CA ALA A 314 -25.79 8.23 25.80
C ALA A 314 -25.51 6.71 25.98
N CYS A 315 -25.25 6.02 24.89
CA CYS A 315 -24.93 4.59 24.87
C CYS A 315 -24.03 4.26 23.67
N CYS A 316 -23.47 3.06 23.63
CA CYS A 316 -22.78 2.59 22.44
C CYS A 316 -23.77 2.47 21.27
N ALA A 317 -23.38 2.96 20.09
CA ALA A 317 -24.28 3.13 18.94
C ALA A 317 -24.95 1.82 18.49
N TRP A 318 -24.22 0.70 18.60
CA TRP A 318 -24.68 -0.63 18.22
C TRP A 318 -25.00 -1.48 19.44
N GLN A 319 -26.14 -1.25 20.10
CA GLN A 319 -26.49 -1.92 21.36
C GLN A 319 -26.55 -3.46 21.28
N GLU A 320 -26.85 -4.01 20.10
CA GLU A 320 -26.93 -5.46 19.88
C GLU A 320 -25.54 -6.11 19.84
N TYR A 321 -24.53 -5.38 19.33
CA TYR A 321 -23.20 -5.91 19.05
C TYR A 321 -22.14 -5.41 20.03
N CYS A 322 -22.28 -4.17 20.50
CA CYS A 322 -21.33 -3.48 21.35
C CYS A 322 -21.94 -3.20 22.72
N GLU A 323 -21.13 -3.36 23.75
CA GLU A 323 -21.44 -2.97 25.12
C GLU A 323 -20.43 -1.95 25.64
N TYR A 324 -20.87 -1.16 26.62
CA TYR A 324 -19.97 -0.30 27.35
C TYR A 324 -19.23 -1.13 28.39
N ARG A 325 -17.92 -1.26 28.20
CA ARG A 325 -17.02 -1.99 29.10
C ARG A 325 -15.75 -1.19 29.21
N TYR A 326 -15.55 -0.48 30.32
CA TYR A 326 -14.35 0.34 30.55
C TYR A 326 -13.09 -0.53 30.78
N SER A 327 -11.96 -0.10 30.23
CA SER A 327 -10.63 -0.63 30.52
C SER A 327 -9.70 0.49 30.99
N PHE A 328 -8.79 0.16 31.89
CA PHE A 328 -7.79 1.11 32.37
C PHE A 328 -6.97 1.65 31.18
N GLY A 329 -6.94 2.98 31.03
CA GLY A 329 -6.31 3.67 29.90
C GLY A 329 -7.29 4.30 28.91
N ASP A 330 -8.60 3.97 29.00
CA ASP A 330 -9.61 4.64 28.18
C ASP A 330 -9.80 6.10 28.64
N VAL A 331 -9.55 7.03 27.71
CA VAL A 331 -9.64 8.49 27.90
C VAL A 331 -10.93 9.09 27.35
N HIS A 332 -11.65 8.39 26.46
CA HIS A 332 -12.94 8.83 25.95
C HIS A 332 -13.97 7.69 25.88
N LEU A 333 -15.25 8.03 25.99
CA LEU A 333 -16.37 7.08 26.06
C LEU A 333 -16.42 6.09 24.90
N GLY A 334 -15.95 6.51 23.72
CA GLY A 334 -15.83 5.63 22.55
C GLY A 334 -14.85 4.46 22.75
N GLN A 335 -13.74 4.63 23.48
CA GLN A 335 -12.77 3.55 23.73
C GLN A 335 -13.33 2.49 24.67
N SER A 336 -14.26 2.90 25.52
CA SER A 336 -14.99 2.01 26.42
C SER A 336 -16.10 1.23 25.71
N CYS A 337 -16.44 1.52 24.45
CA CYS A 337 -17.38 0.72 23.68
C CYS A 337 -16.65 -0.46 23.02
N ARG A 338 -17.01 -1.69 23.39
CA ARG A 338 -16.34 -2.92 22.94
C ARG A 338 -17.36 -3.97 22.50
N LEU A 339 -16.95 -4.95 21.72
CA LEU A 339 -17.84 -6.02 21.25
C LEU A 339 -18.25 -6.93 22.40
N ARG A 340 -19.51 -7.38 22.34
CA ARG A 340 -20.10 -8.33 23.30
C ARG A 340 -19.55 -9.74 23.12
N ASN A 341 -19.40 -10.20 21.87
CA ASN A 341 -18.90 -11.52 21.52
C ASN A 341 -17.77 -11.42 20.49
N THR A 342 -16.54 -11.66 20.93
CA THR A 342 -15.38 -11.86 20.05
C THR A 342 -15.31 -13.34 19.66
N SER A 343 -16.01 -13.75 18.60
CA SER A 343 -15.72 -15.06 18.01
C SER A 343 -15.48 -14.95 16.51
N ALA A 344 -14.41 -15.58 16.05
CA ALA A 344 -14.05 -15.72 14.64
C ALA A 344 -15.20 -16.29 13.78
N ASN A 345 -16.17 -16.97 14.40
CA ASN A 345 -17.39 -17.48 13.77
C ASN A 345 -18.27 -16.41 13.11
N MET A 346 -18.21 -15.13 13.51
CA MET A 346 -18.96 -14.08 12.81
C MET A 346 -18.39 -13.78 11.42
N LEU A 347 -17.07 -13.89 11.20
CA LEU A 347 -16.44 -13.59 9.91
C LEU A 347 -16.90 -14.57 8.81
N LEU A 348 -17.12 -15.83 9.16
CA LEU A 348 -17.66 -16.87 8.26
C LEU A 348 -19.10 -16.59 7.80
N GLN A 349 -19.87 -15.76 8.50
CA GLN A 349 -21.22 -15.36 8.06
C GLN A 349 -21.22 -14.23 7.04
N TYR A 350 -20.08 -13.54 6.87
CA TYR A 350 -19.95 -12.35 6.03
C TYR A 350 -19.13 -12.58 4.75
N ILE A 351 -18.63 -13.80 4.57
CA ILE A 351 -17.98 -14.33 3.36
C ILE A 351 -19.01 -15.22 2.68
#